data_AF-A0A946BEQ6-F1
#
_entry.id   AF-A0A946BEQ6-F1
#
_cell.length_a   1.000
_cell.length_b   1.000
_cell.length_c   1.000
_cell.angle_alpha   90.00
_cell.angle_beta   90.00
_cell.angle_gamma   90.00
#
_symmetry.space_group_name_H-M   'P 1'
#
loop_
_entity.id
_entity.type
_entity.pdbx_description
1 polymer ?
#
loop_
_entity_poly.entity_id
_entity_poly.type
_entity_poly.pdbx_seq_one_letter_code
_entity_poly.pdbx_strand_id
1 'polypeptide(L)' 'MGDKMLSEEIKNIAQSSLIDVIGFTDASEFSNYTLKQSKRRDPKLTLPQTKSIVIAGIYISGITIPE' A
#
# COMPACT_ATOMS: atom_id res chain seq x y z
N MET A 1 -6.32 14.01 -14.49
CA MET A 1 -5.18 13.89 -15.42
C MET A 1 -3.84 13.81 -14.66
N GLY A 2 -3.62 14.63 -13.61
CA GLY A 2 -2.41 14.59 -12.78
C GLY A 2 -2.15 13.29 -12.00
N ASP A 3 -3.16 12.72 -11.33
CA ASP A 3 -2.97 11.52 -10.49
C ASP A 3 -2.49 10.30 -11.29
N LYS A 4 -2.94 10.17 -12.55
CA LYS A 4 -2.50 9.10 -13.44
C LYS A 4 -1.01 9.24 -13.77
N MET A 5 -0.53 10.46 -14.00
CA MET A 5 0.89 10.72 -14.27
C MET A 5 1.76 10.41 -13.04
N LEU A 6 1.31 10.82 -11.84
CA LEU A 6 2.03 10.53 -10.60
C LEU A 6 2.09 9.01 -10.32
N SER A 7 0.99 8.28 -10.53
CA SER A 7 0.99 6.83 -10.32
C SER A 7 1.96 6.09 -11.25
N GLU A 8 2.09 6.54 -12.50
CA GLU A 8 3.04 5.97 -13.45
C GLU A 8 4.49 6.33 -13.10
N GLU A 9 4.75 7.56 -12.65
CA GLU A 9 6.07 7.95 -12.17
C GLU A 9 6.52 7.12 -10.96
N ILE A 10 5.63 6.90 -9.99
CA ILE A 10 5.90 6.04 -8.83
C ILE A 10 6.18 4.59 -9.27
N LYS A 11 5.42 4.04 -10.23
CA LYS A 11 5.67 2.71 -10.79
C LYS A 11 7.04 2.63 -11.46
N ASN A 12 7.43 3.64 -12.23
CA ASN A 12 8.74 3.68 -12.89
C ASN A 12 9.88 3.70 -11.87
N ILE A 13 9.75 4.48 -10.80
CA ILE A 13 10.71 4.48 -9.69
C ILE A 13 10.78 3.09 -9.04
N ALA A 14 9.64 2.45 -8.79
CA ALA A 14 9.57 1.13 -8.17
C ALA A 14 10.30 0.05 -8.99
N GLN A 15 10.14 0.05 -10.32
CA GLN A 15 10.86 -0.86 -11.22
C GLN A 15 12.39 -0.74 -11.10
N SER A 16 12.89 0.48 -10.86
CA SER A 16 14.32 0.72 -10.65
C SER A 16 14.80 0.45 -9.21
N SER A 17 13.88 0.25 -8.26
CA SER A 17 14.16 0.21 -6.82
C SER A 17 14.04 -1.19 -6.20
N LEU A 18 14.13 -2.26 -7.00
CA LEU A 18 13.96 -3.66 -6.57
C LEU A 18 12.61 -3.93 -5.87
N ILE A 19 11.57 -3.20 -6.27
CA ILE A 19 10.19 -3.46 -5.84
C ILE A 19 9.53 -4.30 -6.94
N ASP A 20 9.17 -5.54 -6.62
CA ASP A 20 8.60 -6.48 -7.59
C ASP A 20 7.14 -6.14 -7.93
N VAL A 21 6.38 -5.68 -6.94
CA VAL A 21 4.96 -5.34 -7.09
C VAL A 21 4.67 -4.01 -6.44
N ILE A 22 3.92 -3.16 -7.12
CA ILE A 22 3.39 -1.92 -6.56
C ILE A 22 1.88 -1.82 -6.78
N GLY A 23 1.18 -1.41 -5.73
CA GLY A 23 -0.27 -1.23 -5.71
C GLY A 23 -0.65 0.10 -5.09
N PHE A 24 -1.86 0.56 -5.42
CA PHE A 24 -2.43 1.80 -4.88
C PHE A 24 -3.86 1.52 -4.44
N THR A 25 -4.23 2.04 -3.28
CA THR A 25 -5.60 1.98 -2.77
C THR A 25 -5.94 3.28 -2.04
N ASP A 26 -7.22 3.53 -1.83
CA ASP A 26 -7.66 4.67 -1.05
C ASP A 26 -7.39 4.43 0.44
N ALA A 27 -7.22 5.51 1.20
CA ALA A 27 -6.97 5.40 2.63
C ALA A 27 -8.25 5.36 3.49
N SER A 28 -9.28 4.68 2.99
CA SER A 28 -10.42 4.32 3.83
C SER A 28 -10.04 3.29 4.88
N GLU A 29 -10.94 3.13 5.84
CA GLU A 29 -10.82 2.14 6.89
C GLU A 29 -10.87 0.72 6.31
N PHE A 30 -9.99 -0.18 6.77
CA PHE A 30 -9.95 -1.57 6.30
C PHE A 30 -11.17 -2.37 6.78
N SER A 31 -12.22 -2.45 5.98
CA SER A 31 -13.51 -3.07 6.35
C SER A 31 -13.40 -4.52 6.85
N ASN A 32 -12.49 -5.31 6.31
CA ASN A 32 -12.29 -6.73 6.64
C ASN A 32 -11.15 -7.00 7.62
N TYR A 33 -10.74 -6.00 8.41
CA TYR A 33 -9.66 -6.18 9.37
C TYR A 33 -10.07 -7.10 10.53
N THR A 34 -9.29 -8.16 10.77
CA THR A 34 -9.58 -9.22 11.74
C THR A 34 -9.88 -8.69 13.14
N LEU A 35 -9.16 -7.66 13.59
CA LEU A 35 -9.34 -7.05 14.90
C LEU A 35 -10.23 -5.81 14.80
N LYS A 36 -11.56 -5.99 14.88
CA LYS A 36 -12.56 -4.93 14.66
C LYS A 36 -12.50 -3.72 15.61
N GLN A 37 -11.74 -3.77 16.69
CA GLN A 37 -11.57 -2.62 17.60
C GLN A 37 -10.16 -2.01 17.50
N SER A 38 -9.30 -2.55 16.65
CA SER A 38 -7.94 -2.07 16.49
C SER A 38 -7.91 -0.72 15.77
N LYS A 39 -7.23 0.26 16.37
CA LYS A 39 -6.93 1.55 15.73
C LYS A 39 -6.12 1.39 14.43
N ARG A 40 -5.42 0.27 14.25
CA ARG A 40 -4.66 -0.02 13.01
C ARG A 40 -5.55 -0.17 11.77
N ARG A 41 -6.86 -0.35 11.97
CA ARG A 41 -7.83 -0.45 10.87
C ARG A 41 -8.03 0.88 10.14
N ASP A 42 -7.80 2.00 10.82
CA ASP A 42 -8.02 3.34 10.27
C ASP A 42 -6.67 4.05 9.99
N PRO A 43 -6.24 4.12 8.71
CA PRO A 43 -5.01 4.81 8.32
C PRO A 43 -4.97 6.29 8.73
N LYS A 44 -6.14 6.94 8.84
CA LYS A 44 -6.23 8.38 9.16
C LYS A 44 -5.86 8.68 10.60
N LEU A 45 -5.88 7.68 11.49
CA LEU A 45 -5.37 7.87 12.86
C LEU A 45 -3.85 8.09 12.90
N THR A 46 -3.12 7.59 11.90
CA THR A 46 -1.67 7.83 11.77
C THR A 46 -1.39 9.12 11.02
N LEU A 47 -2.14 9.38 9.94
CA LEU A 47 -2.01 10.61 9.14
C LEU A 47 -3.42 11.15 8.79
N PRO A 48 -3.93 12.15 9.53
CA PRO A 48 -5.34 12.58 9.44
C PRO A 48 -5.83 12.98 8.05
N GLN A 49 -4.93 13.51 7.21
CA GLN A 49 -5.23 13.98 5.86
C GLN A 49 -4.81 13.00 4.77
N THR A 50 -4.49 11.75 5.12
CA THR A 50 -4.05 10.76 4.14
C THR A 50 -5.19 10.39 3.19
N LYS A 51 -4.86 10.30 1.91
CA LYS A 51 -5.84 10.05 0.83
C LYS A 51 -5.66 8.67 0.19
N SER A 52 -4.44 8.17 0.15
CA SER A 52 -4.09 6.91 -0.49
C SER A 52 -3.01 6.18 0.29
N ILE A 53 -2.91 4.89 0.00
CA ILE A 53 -1.85 4.00 0.48
C ILE A 53 -1.13 3.45 -0.74
N VAL A 54 0.20 3.49 -0.70
CA VAL A 54 1.06 2.83 -1.69
C VAL A 54 1.54 1.52 -1.06
N ILE A 55 1.31 0.42 -1.75
CA ILE A 55 1.66 -0.94 -1.31
C ILE A 55 2.87 -1.37 -2.12
N ALA A 56 3.97 -1.73 -1.46
CA ALA A 56 5.17 -2.27 -2.11
C ALA A 56 5.37 -3.72 -1.68
N GLY A 57 5.40 -4.62 -2.66
CA GLY A 57 5.72 -6.03 -2.50
C GLY A 57 7.15 -6.31 -2.96
N ILE A 58 7.91 -6.98 -2.11
CA ILE A 58 9.27 -7.44 -2.41
C ILE A 58 9.24 -8.97 -2.29
N TYR A 59 9.58 -9.64 -3.38
CA TYR A 59 9.72 -11.09 -3.42
C TYR A 59 11.07 -11.48 -2.82
N ILE A 60 11.00 -12.10 -1.64
CA ILE A 60 12.18 -12.66 -0.96
C ILE A 60 12.17 -14.16 -1.20
N SER A 61 12.99 -14.61 -2.15
CA SER A 61 13.14 -16.04 -2.46
C SER A 61 13.54 -16.85 -1.23
N GLY A 62 12.97 -18.05 -1.06
CA GLY A 62 13.31 -18.99 0.01
C GLY A 62 12.43 -18.91 1.27
N ILE A 63 11.44 -18.02 1.31
CA ILE A 63 10.45 -17.94 2.41
C ILE A 63 9.06 -18.19 1.84
N THR A 64 8.46 -19.33 2.16
CA THR A 64 7.04 -19.57 1.92
C THR A 64 6.25 -18.90 3.04
N ILE A 65 5.46 -17.87 2.72
CA ILE A 65 4.54 -17.27 3.70
C ILE A 65 3.42 -18.28 3.97
N PRO A 66 3.18 -18.71 5.22
CA PRO A 66 2.06 -19.59 5.55
C PRO A 66 0.72 -18.89 5.24
N GLU A 67 -0.25 -19.64 4.72
CA GLU A 67 -1.64 -19.18 4.53
C GLU A 67 -2.32 -18.74 5.83
#